data_AF-A0A4Y9FCH9-F1
#
_entry.id   AF-A0A4Y9FCH9-F1
#
_cell.length_a   1.000
_cell.length_b   1.000
_cell.length_c   1.000
_cell.angle_alpha   90.00
_cell.angle_beta   90.00
_cell.angle_gamma   90.00
#
_symmetry.space_group_name_H-M   'P 1'
#
loop_
_entity.id
_entity.type
_entity.pdbx_description
1 polymer ?
#
loop_
_entity_poly.entity_id
_entity_poly.type
_entity_poly.pdbx_seq_one_letter_code
_entity_poly.pdbx_strand_id
1 'polypeptide(L)'
;MVKRLFGTLVLSSLPALAHQPFWNPGSPSPEAAYPVARPEVAQALLGRLGPGEWAFFRLEVPEGFPLRASLFVGGGCPEDFRPVLWLLGQGLGGEAPLPLPPGWGGLRREAVAWTPYRDHGLRARRGPRLEVELRGGTYLLAVEAGMGEGYYLLSLDGREVPGGSLEGLAAIPRFNRCR
;
A
#
# COMPACT_ATOMS: atom_id res chain seq x y z
N MET A 1 -59.04 -11.84 2.20
CA MET A 1 -58.15 -11.08 3.12
C MET A 1 -56.72 -11.21 2.59
N VAL A 2 -56.22 -10.22 1.84
CA VAL A 2 -54.94 -10.32 1.11
C VAL A 2 -53.84 -9.70 1.98
N LYS A 3 -52.98 -10.54 2.58
CA LYS A 3 -51.77 -10.07 3.27
C LYS A 3 -50.69 -9.75 2.24
N ARG A 4 -50.50 -8.46 1.95
CA ARG A 4 -49.33 -7.97 1.22
C ARG A 4 -48.12 -8.00 2.17
N LEU A 5 -47.20 -8.92 1.93
CA LEU A 5 -45.88 -8.91 2.53
C LEU A 5 -45.06 -7.78 1.88
N PHE A 6 -44.84 -6.70 2.64
CA PHE A 6 -43.81 -5.72 2.32
C PHE A 6 -42.45 -6.39 2.54
N GLY A 7 -41.82 -6.83 1.44
CA GLY A 7 -40.42 -7.23 1.45
C GLY A 7 -39.55 -5.99 1.60
N THR A 8 -39.02 -5.78 2.80
CA THR A 8 -37.98 -4.78 3.04
C THR A 8 -36.73 -5.21 2.28
N LEU A 9 -36.45 -4.55 1.15
CA LEU A 9 -35.19 -4.68 0.43
C LEU A 9 -34.11 -4.05 1.33
N VAL A 10 -33.37 -4.87 2.07
CA VAL A 10 -32.15 -4.42 2.76
C VAL A 10 -31.13 -4.14 1.67
N LEU A 11 -31.03 -2.89 1.23
CA LEU A 11 -29.85 -2.42 0.51
C LEU A 11 -28.68 -2.55 1.50
N SER A 12 -27.96 -3.66 1.41
CA SER A 12 -26.62 -3.76 1.98
C SER A 12 -25.78 -2.68 1.33
N SER A 13 -25.62 -1.54 2.01
CA SER A 13 -24.63 -0.53 1.68
C SER A 13 -23.26 -1.19 1.83
N LEU A 14 -22.79 -1.82 0.76
CA LEU A 14 -21.38 -2.20 0.66
C LEU A 14 -20.62 -0.89 0.85
N PRO A 15 -19.77 -0.77 1.89
CA PRO A 15 -18.94 0.41 2.00
C PRO A 15 -18.14 0.48 0.70
N ALA A 16 -18.32 1.58 -0.04
CA ALA A 16 -17.49 1.86 -1.19
C ALA A 16 -16.05 1.95 -0.66
N LEU A 17 -15.30 0.88 -0.86
CA LEU A 17 -13.88 0.87 -0.56
C LEU A 17 -13.24 1.68 -1.69
N ALA A 18 -12.91 2.94 -1.38
CA ALA A 18 -12.19 3.83 -2.28
C ALA A 18 -10.93 3.15 -2.84
N HIS A 19 -10.28 2.32 -2.01
CA HIS A 19 -9.12 1.52 -2.40
C HIS A 19 -9.47 0.03 -2.36
N GLN A 20 -9.07 -0.71 -3.38
CA GLN A 20 -9.19 -2.17 -3.42
C GLN A 20 -8.22 -2.81 -2.42
N PRO A 21 -8.70 -3.50 -1.38
CA PRO A 21 -7.80 -4.11 -0.41
C PRO A 21 -7.21 -5.43 -0.92
N PHE A 22 -5.90 -5.57 -0.82
CA PHE A 22 -5.19 -6.80 -1.10
C PHE A 22 -4.29 -7.15 0.08
N TRP A 23 -4.36 -8.40 0.54
CA TRP A 23 -3.34 -8.93 1.42
C TRP A 23 -2.17 -9.38 0.55
N ASN A 24 -1.02 -8.76 0.76
CA ASN A 24 0.22 -9.18 0.17
C ASN A 24 1.41 -8.65 0.99
N PRO A 25 2.30 -9.52 1.49
CA PRO A 25 3.49 -9.08 2.22
C PRO A 25 4.55 -8.40 1.32
N GLY A 26 4.26 -8.19 0.03
CA GLY A 26 5.26 -7.91 -1.00
C GLY A 26 6.13 -9.15 -1.27
N SER A 27 7.21 -8.95 -2.01
CA SER A 27 8.29 -9.91 -2.10
C SER A 27 9.44 -9.48 -1.19
N PRO A 28 10.17 -10.41 -0.54
CA PRO A 28 11.40 -10.07 0.18
C PRO A 28 12.58 -9.75 -0.76
N SER A 29 12.42 -9.98 -2.07
CA SER A 29 13.47 -9.76 -3.08
C SER A 29 12.99 -8.78 -4.18
N PRO A 30 13.86 -7.86 -4.62
CA PRO A 30 13.55 -6.96 -5.73
C PRO A 30 13.41 -7.70 -7.07
N GLU A 31 14.14 -8.79 -7.29
CA GLU A 31 14.09 -9.60 -8.52
C GLU A 31 12.74 -10.32 -8.68
N ALA A 32 12.11 -10.68 -7.55
CA ALA A 32 10.83 -11.36 -7.49
C ALA A 32 9.70 -10.45 -6.96
N ALA A 33 9.81 -9.13 -7.15
CA ALA A 33 8.83 -8.15 -6.67
C ALA A 33 7.39 -8.47 -7.08
N TYR A 34 6.43 -8.24 -6.18
CA TYR A 34 5.02 -8.54 -6.42
C TYR A 34 4.45 -7.63 -7.53
N PRO A 35 3.88 -8.19 -8.61
CA PRO A 35 3.36 -7.37 -9.70
C PRO A 35 2.05 -6.67 -9.32
N VAL A 36 2.06 -5.34 -9.36
CA VAL A 36 0.84 -4.54 -9.26
C VAL A 36 0.23 -4.41 -10.65
N ALA A 37 -0.72 -5.29 -10.97
CA ALA A 37 -1.25 -5.42 -12.33
C ALA A 37 -2.01 -4.19 -12.86
N ARG A 38 -2.54 -3.34 -11.97
CA ARG A 38 -3.33 -2.14 -12.32
C ARG A 38 -2.89 -0.93 -11.48
N PRO A 39 -1.69 -0.38 -11.74
CA PRO A 39 -1.14 0.71 -10.93
C PRO A 39 -1.99 1.98 -10.96
N GLU A 40 -2.84 2.14 -11.97
CA GLU A 40 -3.78 3.26 -12.14
C GLU A 40 -5.06 3.15 -11.30
N VAL A 41 -5.32 1.99 -10.70
CA VAL A 41 -6.47 1.75 -9.81
C VAL A 41 -6.06 2.01 -8.37
N ALA A 42 -6.95 2.65 -7.61
CA ALA A 42 -6.73 2.87 -6.18
C ALA A 42 -6.66 1.52 -5.42
N GLN A 43 -5.54 1.26 -4.75
CA GLN A 43 -5.26 -0.03 -4.07
C GLN A 43 -4.70 0.17 -2.67
N ALA A 44 -5.12 -0.68 -1.74
CA ALA A 44 -4.55 -0.79 -0.41
C ALA A 44 -3.85 -2.13 -0.28
N LEU A 45 -2.51 -2.12 -0.37
CA LEU A 45 -1.67 -3.31 -0.28
C LEU A 45 -1.24 -3.50 1.18
N LEU A 46 -1.86 -4.46 1.87
CA LEU A 46 -1.61 -4.73 3.30
C LEU A 46 -0.58 -5.86 3.45
N GLY A 47 0.40 -5.65 4.32
CA GLY A 47 1.40 -6.67 4.64
C GLY A 47 1.87 -6.59 6.08
N ARG A 48 2.79 -7.47 6.45
CA ARG A 48 3.50 -7.46 7.73
C ARG A 48 4.99 -7.63 7.45
N LEU A 49 5.81 -6.88 8.18
CA LEU A 49 7.26 -6.99 8.15
C LEU A 49 7.78 -7.22 9.57
N GLY A 50 8.76 -8.10 9.68
CA GLY A 50 9.68 -8.22 10.81
C GLY A 50 10.86 -7.25 10.70
N PRO A 51 11.74 -7.22 11.71
CA PRO A 51 12.91 -6.34 11.72
C PRO A 51 13.86 -6.65 10.54
N GLY A 52 14.29 -5.60 9.84
CA GLY A 52 15.19 -5.68 8.69
C GLY A 52 14.55 -6.20 7.40
N GLU A 53 13.26 -6.56 7.43
CA GLU A 53 12.57 -7.08 6.25
C GLU A 53 12.17 -5.97 5.27
N TRP A 54 11.99 -6.41 4.02
CA TRP A 54 11.56 -5.57 2.91
C TRP A 54 10.33 -6.18 2.23
N ALA A 55 9.51 -5.32 1.66
CA ALA A 55 8.42 -5.69 0.76
C ALA A 55 8.58 -4.94 -0.57
N PHE A 56 8.81 -5.66 -1.67
CA PHE A 56 8.95 -5.11 -3.02
C PHE A 56 7.71 -5.34 -3.88
N PHE A 57 7.34 -4.31 -4.63
CA PHE A 57 6.18 -4.23 -5.52
C PHE A 57 6.62 -3.70 -6.89
N ARG A 58 6.33 -4.45 -7.96
CA ARG A 58 6.67 -4.04 -9.33
C ARG A 58 5.52 -3.27 -9.97
N LEU A 59 5.86 -2.11 -10.52
CA LEU A 59 4.99 -1.27 -11.34
C LEU A 59 5.50 -1.29 -12.78
N GLU A 60 4.59 -1.45 -13.73
CA GLU A 60 4.82 -1.20 -15.14
C GLU A 60 3.88 -0.07 -15.55
N VAL A 61 4.43 1.07 -15.96
CA VAL A 61 3.67 2.32 -16.11
C VAL A 61 3.92 2.98 -17.47
N PRO A 62 2.91 3.68 -18.03
CA PRO A 62 3.08 4.47 -19.25
C PRO A 62 3.88 5.75 -19.00
N GLU A 63 4.31 6.40 -20.09
CA GLU A 63 4.94 7.73 -20.02
C GLU A 63 4.00 8.76 -19.37
N GLY A 64 4.55 9.59 -18.50
CA GLY A 64 3.80 10.64 -17.78
C GLY A 64 2.89 10.09 -16.68
N PHE A 65 3.14 8.90 -16.15
CA PHE A 65 2.29 8.29 -15.13
C PHE A 65 2.39 9.05 -13.79
N PRO A 66 1.28 9.60 -13.25
CA PRO A 66 1.29 10.33 -11.99
C PRO A 66 1.23 9.36 -10.81
N LEU A 67 2.39 8.90 -10.33
CA LEU A 67 2.44 8.03 -9.17
C LEU A 67 2.17 8.83 -7.89
N ARG A 68 1.16 8.38 -7.14
CA ARG A 68 0.86 8.85 -5.78
C ARG A 68 0.74 7.64 -4.86
N ALA A 69 1.65 7.55 -3.90
CA ALA A 69 1.66 6.47 -2.93
C ALA A 69 1.80 7.01 -1.52
N SER A 70 1.11 6.40 -0.56
CA SER A 70 1.18 6.76 0.85
C SER A 70 1.37 5.52 1.71
N LEU A 71 2.24 5.59 2.71
CA LEU A 71 2.49 4.48 3.62
C LEU A 71 1.78 4.71 4.96
N PHE A 72 1.13 3.67 5.45
CA PHE A 72 0.45 3.64 6.73
C PHE A 72 0.94 2.48 7.58
N VAL A 73 0.88 2.65 8.89
CA VAL A 73 1.14 1.61 9.89
C VAL A 73 -0.15 1.34 10.67
N GLY A 74 -0.35 0.07 11.06
CA GLY A 74 -1.48 -0.33 11.89
C GLY A 74 -1.56 0.46 13.20
N GLY A 75 -2.75 0.92 13.57
CA GLY A 75 -2.93 1.77 14.76
C GLY A 75 -2.61 1.09 16.09
N GLY A 76 -2.62 -0.25 16.11
CA GLY A 76 -2.16 -1.05 17.25
C GLY A 76 -0.70 -1.47 17.18
N CYS A 77 0.04 -1.10 16.14
CA CYS A 77 1.44 -1.49 16.00
C CYS A 77 2.36 -0.66 16.90
N PRO A 78 3.51 -1.23 17.33
CA PRO A 78 4.50 -0.54 18.16
C PRO A 78 4.93 0.82 17.58
N GLU A 79 5.21 1.80 18.45
CA GLU A 79 5.58 3.15 18.03
C GLU A 79 6.94 3.21 17.30
N ASP A 80 7.83 2.27 17.59
CA ASP A 80 9.14 2.10 16.97
C ASP A 80 9.08 1.42 15.59
N PHE A 81 7.96 0.80 15.20
CA PHE A 81 7.75 0.39 13.82
C PHE A 81 7.47 1.60 12.93
N ARG A 82 8.55 2.12 12.33
CA ARG A 82 8.58 3.32 11.48
C ARG A 82 9.16 2.99 10.10
N PRO A 83 8.44 2.23 9.27
CA PRO A 83 8.94 1.79 7.98
C PRO A 83 9.16 2.95 7.00
N VAL A 84 10.04 2.72 6.04
CA VAL A 84 10.44 3.70 5.01
C VAL A 84 9.82 3.32 3.68
N LEU A 85 9.31 4.31 2.95
CA LEU A 85 8.81 4.13 1.59
C LEU A 85 9.91 4.47 0.58
N TRP A 86 10.13 3.56 -0.36
CA TRP A 86 11.07 3.73 -1.46
C TRP A 86 10.38 3.65 -2.81
N LEU A 87 10.86 4.46 -3.74
CA LEU A 87 10.66 4.24 -5.17
C LEU A 87 12.03 4.01 -5.83
N LEU A 88 12.18 2.90 -6.52
CA LEU A 88 13.40 2.49 -7.20
C LEU A 88 13.12 2.35 -8.70
N GLY A 89 14.05 2.77 -9.54
CA GLY A 89 13.85 2.69 -10.99
C GLY A 89 14.90 3.43 -11.79
N GLN A 90 14.85 3.21 -13.09
CA GLN A 90 15.79 3.81 -14.03
C GLN A 90 15.63 5.34 -14.07
N GLY A 91 16.77 6.05 -14.06
CA GLY A 91 16.79 7.51 -14.17
C GLY A 91 16.27 8.26 -12.95
N LEU A 92 15.89 7.55 -11.88
CA LEU A 92 15.70 8.18 -10.58
C LEU A 92 17.08 8.59 -10.05
N GLY A 93 17.20 9.82 -9.58
CA GLY A 93 18.37 10.24 -8.83
C GLY A 93 18.40 9.62 -7.43
N GLY A 94 19.52 9.78 -6.72
CA GLY A 94 19.68 9.34 -5.34
C GLY A 94 20.41 8.00 -5.19
N GLU A 95 20.57 7.58 -3.93
CA GLU A 95 21.30 6.37 -3.56
C GLU A 95 20.41 5.12 -3.71
N ALA A 96 21.04 4.01 -4.09
CA ALA A 96 20.40 2.70 -4.14
C ALA A 96 20.59 2.01 -2.77
N PRO A 97 19.50 1.70 -2.03
CA PRO A 97 19.61 1.08 -0.70
C PRO A 97 20.04 -0.40 -0.72
N LEU A 98 20.12 -0.98 -1.92
CA LEU A 98 20.50 -2.36 -2.19
C LEU A 98 21.15 -2.43 -3.58
N PRO A 99 21.82 -3.54 -3.94
CA PRO A 99 22.27 -3.76 -5.31
C PRO A 99 21.08 -3.68 -6.28
N LEU A 100 21.14 -2.75 -7.22
CA LEU A 100 20.11 -2.53 -8.24
C LEU A 100 20.72 -2.65 -9.64
N PRO A 101 19.88 -2.86 -10.68
CA PRO A 101 20.36 -2.84 -12.05
C PRO A 101 21.09 -1.52 -12.40
N PRO A 102 22.07 -1.54 -13.31
CA PRO A 102 22.78 -0.33 -13.71
C PRO A 102 21.84 0.80 -14.16
N GLY A 103 22.11 2.03 -13.71
CA GLY A 103 21.31 3.22 -14.03
C GLY A 103 20.02 3.37 -13.22
N TRP A 104 19.75 2.46 -12.28
CA TRP A 104 18.69 2.61 -11.29
C TRP A 104 19.16 3.47 -10.11
N GLY A 105 18.28 4.31 -9.61
CA GLY A 105 18.45 5.02 -8.35
C GLY A 105 17.20 4.90 -7.48
N GLY A 106 17.24 5.56 -6.32
CA GLY A 106 16.21 5.43 -5.28
C GLY A 106 15.76 6.77 -4.71
N LEU A 107 14.44 6.97 -4.68
CA LEU A 107 13.80 8.05 -3.92
C LEU A 107 13.31 7.49 -2.58
N ARG A 108 14.01 7.87 -1.51
CA ARG A 108 13.67 7.55 -0.13
C ARG A 108 12.63 8.52 0.44
N ARG A 109 11.63 8.02 1.15
CA ARG A 109 10.64 8.84 1.88
C ARG A 109 10.42 8.29 3.28
N GLU A 110 10.74 9.12 4.27
CA GLU A 110 10.44 8.89 5.67
C GLU A 110 9.35 9.83 6.16
N ALA A 111 8.60 9.40 7.18
CA ALA A 111 7.68 10.28 7.87
C ALA A 111 8.44 11.21 8.83
N VAL A 112 8.27 12.53 8.68
CA VAL A 112 8.61 13.50 9.72
C VAL A 112 7.84 13.18 11.01
N ALA A 113 6.56 12.85 10.87
CA ALA A 113 5.70 12.38 11.95
C ALA A 113 4.72 11.32 11.45
N TRP A 114 4.46 10.31 12.29
CA TRP A 114 3.40 9.35 12.08
C TRP A 114 2.12 9.87 12.72
N THR A 115 1.15 10.28 11.90
CA THR A 115 -0.05 10.99 12.39
C THR A 115 -1.25 10.05 12.51
N PRO A 116 -2.06 10.11 13.58
CA PRO A 116 -3.25 9.27 13.70
C PRO A 116 -4.20 9.42 12.51
N TYR A 117 -4.71 8.31 11.99
CA TYR A 117 -5.64 8.26 10.87
C TYR A 117 -6.81 7.31 11.17
N ARG A 118 -8.03 7.77 10.91
CA ARG A 118 -9.28 7.01 11.08
C ARG A 118 -10.22 7.31 9.93
N ASP A 119 -10.36 6.37 9.01
CA ASP A 119 -11.29 6.48 7.90
C ASP A 119 -11.45 5.13 7.20
N HIS A 120 -12.54 4.92 6.45
CA HIS A 120 -12.76 3.74 5.60
C HIS A 120 -12.51 2.38 6.31
N GLY A 121 -12.82 2.29 7.61
CA GLY A 121 -12.58 1.10 8.42
C GLY A 121 -11.14 0.92 8.94
N LEU A 122 -10.22 1.82 8.57
CA LEU A 122 -8.84 1.84 9.05
C LEU A 122 -8.72 2.57 10.39
N ARG A 123 -7.89 2.01 11.27
CA ARG A 123 -7.32 2.66 12.44
C ARG A 123 -5.81 2.56 12.26
N ALA A 124 -5.17 3.65 11.90
CA ALA A 124 -3.80 3.66 11.44
C ALA A 124 -3.02 4.85 11.97
N ARG A 125 -1.72 4.85 11.69
CA ARG A 125 -0.87 6.04 11.67
C ARG A 125 -0.42 6.25 10.22
N ARG A 126 -0.66 7.44 9.67
CA ARG A 126 -0.22 7.85 8.33
C ARG A 126 1.23 8.33 8.38
N GLY A 127 2.06 7.84 7.48
CA GLY A 127 3.47 8.16 7.39
C GLY A 127 3.82 8.89 6.08
N PRO A 128 4.91 8.49 5.39
CA PRO A 128 5.39 9.20 4.21
C PRO A 128 4.42 9.11 3.04
N ARG A 129 4.47 10.15 2.19
CA ARG A 129 3.82 10.21 0.88
C ARG A 129 4.89 10.41 -0.21
N LEU A 130 4.69 9.75 -1.33
CA LEU A 130 5.43 9.91 -2.56
C LEU A 130 4.47 10.43 -3.63
N GLU A 131 4.85 11.51 -4.30
CA GLU A 131 4.12 12.05 -5.45
C GLU A 131 5.15 12.45 -6.51
N VAL A 132 5.07 11.82 -7.68
CA VAL A 132 6.04 11.98 -8.77
C VAL A 132 5.41 11.62 -10.11
N GLU A 133 5.77 12.33 -11.16
CA GLU A 133 5.46 11.94 -12.54
C GLU A 133 6.58 11.04 -13.07
N LEU A 134 6.22 9.84 -13.51
CA LEU A 134 7.15 8.83 -13.99
C LEU A 134 7.23 8.81 -15.50
N ARG A 135 8.43 8.52 -16.02
CA ARG A 135 8.60 8.10 -17.41
C ARG A 135 8.03 6.70 -17.59
N GLY A 136 7.82 6.30 -18.85
CA GLY A 136 7.36 4.97 -19.18
C GLY A 136 8.43 3.93 -18.82
N GLY A 137 8.02 2.84 -18.18
CA GLY A 137 8.93 1.76 -17.83
C GLY A 137 8.57 1.00 -16.56
N THR A 138 9.58 0.34 -15.99
CA THR A 138 9.45 -0.50 -14.81
C THR A 138 10.04 0.20 -13.59
N TYR A 139 9.29 0.18 -12.50
CA TYR A 139 9.69 0.72 -11.21
C TYR A 139 9.40 -0.30 -10.10
N LEU A 140 10.11 -0.17 -8.99
CA LEU A 140 9.77 -0.86 -7.74
C LEU A 140 9.31 0.16 -6.71
N LEU A 141 8.14 -0.07 -6.12
CA LEU A 141 7.85 0.46 -4.80
C LEU A 141 8.36 -0.52 -3.75
N ALA A 142 8.98 -0.01 -2.69
CA ALA A 142 9.41 -0.86 -1.59
C ALA A 142 9.06 -0.27 -0.23
N VAL A 143 8.80 -1.15 0.72
CA VAL A 143 8.63 -0.83 2.14
C VAL A 143 9.76 -1.50 2.90
N GLU A 144 10.59 -0.71 3.57
CA GLU A 144 11.69 -1.17 4.43
C GLU A 144 11.25 -1.07 5.88
N ALA A 145 11.35 -2.14 6.66
CA ALA A 145 10.87 -2.17 8.04
C ALA A 145 11.68 -1.30 9.01
N GLY A 146 13.00 -1.17 8.77
CA GLY A 146 13.95 -0.73 9.79
C GLY A 146 14.07 -1.79 10.89
N MET A 147 14.26 -1.37 12.15
CA MET A 147 14.45 -2.29 13.28
C MET A 147 13.14 -2.72 13.97
N GLY A 148 12.02 -2.07 13.68
CA GLY A 148 10.72 -2.41 14.25
C GLY A 148 10.01 -3.49 13.43
N GLU A 149 8.91 -4.01 13.97
CA GLU A 149 8.02 -4.94 13.27
C GLU A 149 6.55 -4.50 13.35
N GLY A 150 5.78 -4.86 12.34
CA GLY A 150 4.35 -4.60 12.35
C GLY A 150 3.68 -4.73 11.01
N TYR A 151 2.40 -4.37 11.01
CA TYR A 151 1.58 -4.33 9.82
C TYR A 151 1.66 -2.96 9.15
N TYR A 152 1.86 -2.97 7.83
CA TYR A 152 1.83 -1.79 6.99
C TYR A 152 0.68 -1.87 5.98
N LEU A 153 0.32 -0.71 5.44
CA LEU A 153 -0.54 -0.56 4.28
C LEU A 153 0.13 0.42 3.32
N LEU A 154 0.47 -0.05 2.13
CA LEU A 154 0.90 0.77 1.00
C LEU A 154 -0.33 1.14 0.18
N SER A 155 -0.71 2.42 0.24
CA SER A 155 -1.83 2.98 -0.50
C SER A 155 -1.33 3.50 -1.83
N LEU A 156 -1.91 3.04 -2.93
CA LEU A 156 -1.76 3.65 -4.26
C LEU A 156 -3.03 4.45 -4.53
N ASP A 157 -2.88 5.76 -4.74
CA ASP A 157 -3.99 6.58 -5.20
C ASP A 157 -4.23 6.28 -6.70
N GLY A 158 -5.46 6.46 -7.16
CA GLY A 158 -5.80 6.20 -8.55
C GLY A 158 -7.30 6.27 -8.78
N ARG A 159 -7.75 5.65 -9.86
CA ARG A 159 -9.17 5.52 -10.15
C ARG A 159 -9.83 4.58 -9.15
N GLU A 160 -10.86 5.06 -8.47
CA GLU A 160 -11.66 4.25 -7.55
C GLU A 160 -12.64 3.38 -8.35
N VAL A 161 -12.46 2.06 -8.30
CA VAL A 161 -13.42 1.09 -8.85
C VAL A 161 -13.59 -0.09 -7.90
N PRO A 162 -14.79 -0.70 -7.83
CA PRO A 162 -15.02 -1.87 -6.98
C PRO A 162 -14.01 -2.99 -7.25
N GLY A 163 -13.56 -3.66 -6.18
CA GLY A 163 -12.66 -4.80 -6.26
C GLY A 163 -11.91 -5.04 -4.96
N GLY A 164 -10.75 -5.69 -5.08
CA GLY A 164 -9.97 -6.21 -3.96
C GLY A 164 -10.14 -7.71 -3.80
N SER A 165 -9.61 -8.24 -2.70
CA SER A 165 -9.63 -9.65 -2.36
C SER A 165 -10.32 -9.87 -1.01
N LEU A 166 -10.94 -11.05 -0.85
CA LEU A 166 -11.49 -11.47 0.46
C LEU A 166 -10.41 -11.50 1.54
N GLU A 167 -9.19 -11.89 1.16
CA GLU A 167 -8.05 -11.92 2.07
C GLU A 167 -7.62 -10.50 2.51
N GLY A 168 -7.59 -9.54 1.58
CA GLY A 168 -7.33 -8.14 1.88
C GLY A 168 -8.39 -7.52 2.79
N LEU A 169 -9.66 -7.81 2.54
CA LEU A 169 -10.75 -7.41 3.45
C LEU A 169 -10.56 -7.99 4.86
N ALA A 170 -10.21 -9.28 4.94
CA ALA A 170 -9.92 -9.96 6.20
C ALA A 170 -8.60 -9.49 6.87
N ALA A 171 -7.72 -8.79 6.13
CA ALA A 171 -6.50 -8.21 6.67
C ALA A 171 -6.73 -6.89 7.41
N ILE A 172 -7.76 -6.12 7.06
CA ILE A 172 -8.02 -4.81 7.68
C ILE A 172 -8.11 -4.89 9.22
N PRO A 173 -8.86 -5.85 9.82
CA PRO A 173 -8.90 -5.96 11.28
C PRO A 173 -7.54 -6.36 11.90
N ARG A 174 -6.72 -7.15 11.18
CA ARG A 174 -5.38 -7.54 11.62
C ARG A 174 -4.44 -6.35 11.63
N PHE A 175 -4.40 -5.61 10.52
CA PHE A 175 -3.69 -4.34 10.39
C PHE A 175 -4.07 -3.35 11.50
N ASN A 176 -5.37 -3.11 11.72
CA ASN A 176 -5.85 -2.16 12.73
C ASN A 176 -5.37 -2.47 14.15
N ARG A 177 -5.20 -3.76 14.49
CA ARG A 177 -4.83 -4.23 15.84
C ARG A 177 -3.38 -4.67 15.95
N CYS A 178 -2.65 -4.70 14.83
CA CYS A 178 -1.34 -5.32 14.69
C CYS A 178 -1.27 -6.79 15.17
N ARG A 179 -2.30 -7.59 14.88
CA ARG A 179 -2.40 -9.01 15.27
C ARG A 179 -3.30 -9.81 14.33
#